data_AF-A0A7L2HVP1-F1
#
_entry.id   AF-A0A7L2HVP1-F1
#
_cell.length_a   1.000
_cell.length_b   1.000
_cell.length_c   1.000
_cell.angle_alpha   90.00
_cell.angle_beta   90.00
_cell.angle_gamma   90.00
#
_symmetry.space_group_name_H-M   'P 1'
#
loop_
_entity.id
_entity.type
_entity.pdbx_description
1 polymer ?
#
loop_
_entity_poly.entity_id
_entity_poly.type
_entity_poly.pdbx_seq_one_letter_code
_entity_poly.pdbx_strand_id
1 'polypeptide(L)'
;LHEEIIDFYKYMSPRPEEERMRMEVVNRIENVIKELWPNADVQIFGSFKTGLYLPTSDIDLVVFGKWETLPLWTLEEALRKHNVADENSVKVLDKATVPIIKLTDSFTEVKVDISFNVQNGVKAAQLIKDFIKKYPVLPYLVLVLKQFLLQRDLNEVFTGGIGSYSLFLMAVSFLQLHPREDACMPNANYGVLLIEFFELYGRHFNYLKTGIRIKDGGSYVAKDEVQKSMLDGYRPSMLYIEDPLQPGNDVGRSSYGAMQVKQAFDYAYVVLSHAVSPIAKYYPNNETESILGRIIRVTQEVATYRDWISKQWGMQSRTESSCNGNGVTLIVDTQQLDKCNNNLAEENEALGKPRNKTSETLSKHSSNSSSGPLSSSSSTLSSSSDVVSTG
;
A
#
# COMPACT_ATOMS: atom_id res chain seq x y z
N LEU A 1 16.02 -17.90 0.03
CA LEU A 1 15.01 -16.90 -0.39
C LEU A 1 14.14 -16.41 0.76
N HIS A 2 13.42 -17.28 1.49
CA HIS A 2 12.61 -16.86 2.64
C HIS A 2 13.39 -16.00 3.66
N GLU A 3 14.53 -16.50 4.15
CA GLU A 3 15.40 -15.77 5.07
C GLU A 3 15.90 -14.43 4.49
N GLU A 4 16.31 -14.42 3.22
CA GLU A 4 16.77 -13.18 2.58
C GLU A 4 15.67 -12.11 2.50
N ILE A 5 14.40 -12.50 2.34
CA ILE A 5 13.27 -11.56 2.38
C ILE A 5 13.07 -11.01 3.80
N ILE A 6 13.23 -11.85 4.83
CA ILE A 6 13.16 -11.42 6.23
C ILE A 6 14.29 -10.43 6.53
N ASP A 7 15.51 -10.73 6.12
CA ASP A 7 16.67 -9.88 6.35
C ASP A 7 16.57 -8.57 5.57
N PHE A 8 16.11 -8.63 4.31
CA PHE A 8 15.82 -7.45 3.53
C PHE A 8 14.75 -6.58 4.19
N TYR A 9 13.65 -7.19 4.64
CA TYR A 9 12.59 -6.48 5.36
C TYR A 9 13.14 -5.77 6.61
N LYS A 10 13.89 -6.49 7.47
CA LYS A 10 14.51 -5.90 8.66
C LYS A 10 15.46 -4.75 8.31
N TYR A 11 16.26 -4.93 7.26
CA TYR A 11 17.24 -3.93 6.85
C TYR A 11 16.60 -2.67 6.27
N MET A 12 15.54 -2.82 5.47
CA MET A 12 14.86 -1.73 4.76
C MET A 12 13.72 -1.10 5.55
N SER A 13 13.27 -1.75 6.63
CA SER A 13 12.25 -1.19 7.50
C SER A 13 12.69 0.14 8.10
N PRO A 14 11.73 1.05 8.33
CA PRO A 14 11.94 2.29 9.06
C PRO A 14 12.70 2.11 10.37
N ARG A 15 13.73 2.93 10.61
CA ARG A 15 14.39 3.04 11.91
C ARG A 15 13.86 4.24 12.72
N PRO A 16 13.89 4.19 14.06
CA PRO A 16 13.44 5.31 14.90
C PRO A 16 14.14 6.64 14.60
N GLU A 17 15.44 6.61 14.29
CA GLU A 17 16.18 7.81 13.90
C GLU A 17 15.71 8.42 12.58
N GLU A 18 15.29 7.59 11.62
CA GLU A 18 14.76 8.04 10.33
C GLU A 18 13.35 8.62 10.48
N GLU A 19 12.53 7.99 11.33
CA GLU A 19 11.21 8.52 11.67
C GLU A 19 11.35 9.90 12.34
N ARG A 20 12.27 10.07 13.30
CA ARG A 20 12.54 11.37 13.93
C ARG A 20 12.98 12.41 12.93
N MET A 21 13.95 12.10 12.08
CA MET A 21 14.42 13.00 11.03
C MET A 21 13.27 13.42 10.10
N ARG A 22 12.43 12.47 9.67
CA ARG A 22 11.27 12.76 8.82
C ARG A 22 10.23 13.63 9.53
N MET A 23 9.99 13.40 10.83
CA MET A 23 9.11 14.26 11.62
C MET A 23 9.65 15.69 11.77
N GLU A 24 10.98 15.88 11.87
CA GLU A 24 11.57 17.23 11.85
C GLU A 24 11.34 17.95 10.52
N VAL A 25 11.44 17.23 9.38
CA VAL A 25 11.08 17.78 8.06
C VAL A 25 9.61 18.21 8.04
N VAL A 26 8.70 17.35 8.52
CA VAL A 26 7.27 17.65 8.59
C VAL A 26 7.01 18.89 9.44
N ASN A 27 7.63 19.00 10.61
CA ASN A 27 7.45 20.14 11.51
C ASN A 27 7.94 21.46 10.88
N ARG A 28 9.06 21.45 10.14
CA ARG A 28 9.54 22.65 9.42
C ARG A 28 8.52 23.11 8.37
N ILE A 29 7.98 22.17 7.59
CA ILE A 29 6.98 22.48 6.55
C ILE A 29 5.66 22.94 7.19
N GLU A 30 5.21 22.25 8.25
CA GLU A 30 4.00 22.62 8.98
C GLU A 30 4.11 24.03 9.55
N ASN A 31 5.25 24.43 10.12
CA ASN A 31 5.44 25.79 10.63
C ASN A 31 5.23 26.85 9.53
N VAL A 32 5.79 26.65 8.33
CA VAL A 32 5.58 27.56 7.19
C VAL A 32 4.09 27.62 6.80
N ILE A 33 3.42 26.47 6.76
CA ILE A 33 1.99 26.39 6.44
C ILE A 33 1.15 27.12 7.50
N LYS A 34 1.46 26.96 8.78
CA LYS A 34 0.73 27.57 9.90
C LYS A 34 0.97 29.08 10.00
N GLU A 35 2.12 29.58 9.56
CA GLU A 35 2.37 31.02 9.42
C GLU A 35 1.49 31.64 8.34
N LEU A 36 1.31 30.96 7.20
CA LEU A 36 0.40 31.40 6.14
C LEU A 36 -1.07 31.25 6.52
N TRP A 37 -1.42 30.10 7.09
CA TRP A 37 -2.78 29.68 7.39
C TRP A 37 -2.85 29.02 8.77
N PRO A 38 -3.04 29.81 9.85
CA PRO A 38 -3.04 29.29 11.23
C PRO A 38 -4.08 28.20 11.51
N ASN A 39 -5.21 28.24 10.78
CA ASN A 39 -6.31 27.29 10.92
C ASN A 39 -6.20 26.08 9.98
N ALA A 40 -5.17 26.00 9.13
CA ALA A 40 -4.96 24.85 8.27
C ALA A 40 -4.58 23.63 9.12
N ASP A 41 -5.00 22.44 8.71
CA ASP A 41 -4.64 21.17 9.36
C ASP A 41 -3.72 20.38 8.44
N VAL A 42 -2.53 20.01 8.93
CA VAL A 42 -1.49 19.32 8.15
C VAL A 42 -1.44 17.88 8.62
N GLN A 43 -1.65 16.94 7.71
CA GLN A 43 -1.62 15.52 8.02
C GLN A 43 -0.68 14.75 7.12
N ILE A 44 0.05 13.81 7.73
CA ILE A 44 0.85 12.82 7.01
C ILE A 44 -0.07 11.71 6.50
N PHE A 45 0.09 11.33 5.24
CA PHE A 45 -0.56 10.15 4.66
C PHE A 45 0.44 9.22 3.97
N GLY A 46 -0.06 8.28 3.16
CA GLY A 46 0.78 7.46 2.29
C GLY A 46 1.66 6.44 3.02
N SER A 47 2.84 6.17 2.46
CA SER A 47 3.74 5.13 3.00
C SER A 47 4.32 5.48 4.36
N PHE A 48 4.51 6.78 4.64
CA PHE A 48 5.02 7.22 5.95
C PHE A 48 4.02 6.91 7.07
N LYS A 49 2.73 7.22 6.88
CA LYS A 49 1.67 6.93 7.86
C LYS A 49 1.44 5.44 8.11
N THR A 50 1.73 4.59 7.13
CA THR A 50 1.52 3.14 7.19
C THR A 50 2.74 2.35 7.66
N GLY A 51 3.91 2.98 7.72
CA GLY A 51 5.18 2.30 8.02
C GLY A 51 5.72 1.43 6.87
N LEU A 52 5.12 1.51 5.67
CA LEU A 52 5.54 0.76 4.49
C LEU A 52 6.34 1.62 3.51
N TYR A 53 7.28 2.43 4.02
CA TYR A 53 8.14 3.27 3.19
C TYR A 53 9.55 2.68 3.07
N LEU A 54 10.18 2.88 1.92
CA LEU A 54 11.59 2.59 1.73
C LEU A 54 12.42 3.76 2.28
N PRO A 55 13.72 3.56 2.57
CA PRO A 55 14.58 4.61 3.15
C PRO A 55 14.59 5.91 2.33
N THR A 56 14.45 5.78 1.01
CA THR A 56 14.42 6.88 0.03
C THR A 56 13.02 7.33 -0.39
N SER A 57 11.96 6.76 0.20
CA SER A 57 10.59 7.15 -0.14
C SER A 57 10.27 8.57 0.30
N ASP A 58 9.42 9.22 -0.47
CA ASP A 58 8.93 10.57 -0.23
C ASP A 58 8.02 10.62 1.02
N ILE A 59 7.85 11.82 1.59
CA ILE A 59 6.82 12.11 2.60
C ILE A 59 5.60 12.70 1.90
N ASP A 60 4.45 12.08 2.10
CA ASP A 60 3.17 12.58 1.58
C ASP A 60 2.44 13.42 2.65
N LEU A 61 2.20 14.70 2.36
CA LEU A 61 1.46 15.64 3.22
C LEU A 61 0.18 16.11 2.57
N VAL A 62 -0.90 16.14 3.34
CA VAL A 62 -2.16 16.76 2.93
C VAL A 62 -2.45 17.95 3.83
N VAL A 63 -2.77 19.09 3.21
CA VAL A 63 -3.16 20.30 3.92
C VAL A 63 -4.66 20.50 3.74
N PHE A 64 -5.37 20.51 4.87
CA PHE A 64 -6.79 20.80 4.93
C PHE A 64 -7.03 22.25 5.31
N GLY A 65 -7.96 22.88 4.61
CA GLY A 65 -8.33 24.27 4.86
C GLY A 65 -9.40 24.74 3.91
N LYS A 66 -9.83 25.99 4.12
CA LYS A 66 -10.92 26.62 3.38
C LYS A 66 -10.33 27.60 2.38
N TRP A 67 -10.28 27.20 1.12
CA TRP A 67 -9.86 28.05 0.02
C TRP A 67 -10.86 27.94 -1.13
N GLU A 68 -11.18 29.07 -1.77
CA GLU A 68 -11.97 29.08 -3.01
C GLU A 68 -11.17 28.48 -4.18
N THR A 69 -9.86 28.78 -4.22
CA THR A 69 -8.89 28.26 -5.18
C THR A 69 -7.70 27.68 -4.43
N LEU A 70 -7.17 26.54 -4.88
CA LEU A 70 -6.04 25.88 -4.21
C LEU A 70 -4.79 26.77 -4.21
N PRO A 71 -4.18 27.05 -3.04
CA PRO A 71 -3.12 28.04 -2.92
C PRO A 71 -1.72 27.45 -3.20
N LEU A 72 -1.60 26.69 -4.30
CA LEU A 72 -0.38 25.94 -4.65
C LEU A 72 0.84 26.87 -4.76
N TRP A 73 0.71 27.94 -5.54
CA TRP A 73 1.78 28.91 -5.80
C TRP A 73 2.13 29.74 -4.56
N THR A 74 1.13 30.07 -3.73
CA THR A 74 1.37 30.79 -2.47
C THR A 74 2.21 29.96 -1.51
N LEU A 75 1.92 28.66 -1.39
CA LEU A 75 2.73 27.78 -0.55
C LEU A 75 4.13 27.57 -1.13
N GLU A 76 4.25 27.41 -2.45
CA GLU A 76 5.53 27.29 -3.13
C GLU A 76 6.46 28.49 -2.86
N GLU A 77 5.94 29.71 -2.99
CA GLU A 77 6.70 30.94 -2.76
C GLU A 77 7.15 31.08 -1.30
N ALA A 78 6.29 30.71 -0.34
CA ALA A 78 6.63 30.71 1.07
C ALA A 78 7.69 29.64 1.43
N LEU A 79 7.58 28.43 0.88
CA LEU A 79 8.56 27.37 1.10
C LEU A 79 9.95 27.78 0.60
N ARG A 80 10.03 28.48 -0.54
CA ARG A 80 11.28 29.06 -1.03
C ARG A 80 11.80 30.16 -0.10
N LYS A 81 10.94 31.08 0.32
CA LYS A 81 11.33 32.20 1.21
C LYS A 81 11.91 31.73 2.55
N HIS A 82 11.41 30.62 3.09
CA HIS A 82 11.90 30.04 4.35
C HIS A 82 13.10 29.10 4.19
N ASN A 83 13.62 28.90 2.97
CA ASN A 83 14.77 28.02 2.66
C ASN A 83 14.59 26.57 3.18
N VAL A 84 13.35 26.08 3.27
CA VAL A 84 13.05 24.72 3.74
C VAL A 84 13.41 23.68 2.66
N ALA A 85 13.30 24.07 1.40
CA ALA A 85 13.60 23.23 0.25
C ALA A 85 14.90 23.67 -0.42
N ASP A 86 15.56 22.73 -1.11
CA ASP A 86 16.62 23.07 -2.06
C ASP A 86 16.07 24.02 -3.12
N GLU A 87 16.86 25.04 -3.50
CA GLU A 87 16.42 26.28 -4.19
C GLU A 87 15.67 25.96 -5.50
N ASN A 88 16.09 24.91 -6.20
CA ASN A 88 15.54 24.48 -7.48
C ASN A 88 14.65 23.23 -7.41
N SER A 89 14.37 22.72 -6.21
CA SER A 89 13.62 21.47 -6.04
C SER A 89 12.10 21.66 -6.01
N VAL A 90 11.61 22.84 -5.61
CA VAL A 90 10.18 23.09 -5.45
C VAL A 90 9.50 23.21 -6.82
N LYS A 91 8.56 22.30 -7.10
CA LYS A 91 7.81 22.21 -8.36
C LYS A 91 6.32 22.05 -8.11
N VAL A 92 5.51 22.91 -8.72
CA VAL A 92 4.05 22.78 -8.73
C VAL A 92 3.62 21.94 -9.94
N LEU A 93 2.87 20.86 -9.67
CA LEU A 93 2.27 19.99 -10.67
C LEU A 93 0.75 20.17 -10.63
N ASP A 94 0.25 21.20 -11.32
CA ASP A 94 -1.14 21.66 -11.28
C ASP A 94 -2.06 20.98 -12.32
N LYS A 95 -1.49 20.35 -13.35
CA LYS A 95 -2.25 19.72 -14.45
C LYS A 95 -2.71 18.29 -14.15
N ALA A 96 -2.24 17.69 -13.07
CA ALA A 96 -2.63 16.34 -12.67
C ALA A 96 -4.06 16.30 -12.08
N THR A 97 -4.70 15.13 -12.08
CA THR A 97 -6.02 14.95 -11.44
C THR A 97 -6.03 15.38 -9.97
N VAL A 98 -4.91 15.16 -9.28
CA VAL A 98 -4.65 15.71 -7.95
C VAL A 98 -3.43 16.62 -8.06
N PRO A 99 -3.63 17.95 -8.01
CA PRO A 99 -2.52 18.91 -7.99
C PRO A 99 -1.63 18.72 -6.76
N ILE A 100 -0.32 18.71 -6.96
CA ILE A 100 0.67 18.52 -5.88
C ILE A 100 1.84 19.50 -6.00
N ILE A 101 2.45 19.83 -4.87
CA ILE A 101 3.74 20.51 -4.80
C ILE A 101 4.78 19.47 -4.41
N LYS A 102 5.80 19.29 -5.25
CA LYS A 102 6.96 18.46 -4.94
C LYS A 102 8.10 19.34 -4.46
N LEU A 103 8.84 18.91 -3.45
CA LEU A 103 10.07 19.55 -3.01
C LEU A 103 11.08 18.54 -2.48
N THR A 104 12.32 18.96 -2.25
CA THR A 104 13.33 18.19 -1.55
C THR A 104 13.86 19.05 -0.40
N ASP A 105 13.80 18.54 0.83
CA ASP A 105 14.30 19.24 2.01
C ASP A 105 15.79 19.53 1.85
N SER A 106 16.18 20.79 2.07
CA SER A 106 17.54 21.28 1.82
C SER A 106 18.60 20.66 2.74
N PHE A 107 18.19 20.14 3.90
CA PHE A 107 19.11 19.61 4.91
C PHE A 107 19.20 18.09 4.87
N THR A 108 18.06 17.41 4.72
CA THR A 108 17.98 15.95 4.81
C THR A 108 17.88 15.26 3.46
N GLU A 109 17.72 16.00 2.37
CA GLU A 109 17.45 15.48 1.02
C GLU A 109 16.16 14.63 0.92
N VAL A 110 15.30 14.69 1.93
CA VAL A 110 14.01 13.99 1.90
C VAL A 110 13.07 14.70 0.94
N LYS A 111 12.54 13.93 -0.01
CA LYS A 111 11.50 14.38 -0.93
C LYS A 111 10.16 14.47 -0.23
N VAL A 112 9.39 15.51 -0.55
CA VAL A 112 8.06 15.74 0.03
C VAL A 112 7.08 16.10 -1.08
N ASP A 113 5.92 15.44 -1.06
CA ASP A 113 4.77 15.71 -1.91
C ASP A 113 3.65 16.31 -1.05
N ILE A 114 3.21 17.52 -1.38
CA ILE A 114 2.15 18.24 -0.65
C ILE A 114 0.91 18.35 -1.54
N SER A 115 -0.22 17.87 -1.05
CA SER A 115 -1.54 17.97 -1.68
C SER A 115 -2.52 18.76 -0.82
N PHE A 116 -3.63 19.21 -1.41
CA PHE A 116 -4.65 19.98 -0.69
C PHE A 116 -5.99 19.27 -0.69
N ASN A 117 -6.64 19.22 0.47
CA ASN A 117 -8.01 18.74 0.65
C ASN A 117 -8.28 17.30 0.14
N VAL A 118 -7.25 16.45 0.07
CA VAL A 118 -7.37 15.03 -0.34
C VAL A 118 -7.76 14.16 0.86
N GLN A 119 -9.06 13.97 1.08
CA GLN A 119 -9.58 13.25 2.25
C GLN A 119 -9.30 11.73 2.23
N ASN A 120 -9.12 11.12 1.06
CA ASN A 120 -9.02 9.66 0.93
C ASN A 120 -7.67 9.10 1.42
N GLY A 121 -6.61 9.90 1.46
CA GLY A 121 -5.27 9.43 1.86
C GLY A 121 -5.22 8.88 3.28
N VAL A 122 -5.91 9.52 4.23
CA VAL A 122 -5.96 9.11 5.64
C VAL A 122 -6.74 7.80 5.80
N LYS A 123 -7.89 7.69 5.12
CA LYS A 123 -8.70 6.45 5.12
C LYS A 123 -7.95 5.28 4.47
N ALA A 124 -7.19 5.54 3.40
CA ALA A 124 -6.35 4.53 2.75
C ALA A 124 -5.26 4.01 3.70
N ALA A 125 -4.64 4.88 4.49
CA ALA A 125 -3.66 4.46 5.49
C ALA A 125 -4.28 3.54 6.55
N GLN A 126 -5.50 3.82 7.02
CA GLN A 126 -6.21 2.94 7.96
C GLN A 126 -6.53 1.59 7.33
N LEU A 127 -7.07 1.60 6.10
CA LEU A 127 -7.37 0.36 5.36
C LEU A 127 -6.11 -0.51 5.18
N ILE A 128 -4.97 0.10 4.84
CA ILE A 128 -3.69 -0.61 4.73
C ILE A 128 -3.32 -1.27 6.06
N LYS A 129 -3.46 -0.56 7.19
CA LYS A 129 -3.18 -1.12 8.52
C LYS A 129 -4.09 -2.29 8.86
N ASP A 130 -5.37 -2.20 8.51
CA ASP A 130 -6.33 -3.28 8.73
C ASP A 130 -5.96 -4.53 7.92
N PHE A 131 -5.54 -4.36 6.66
CA PHE A 131 -5.05 -5.46 5.84
C PHE A 131 -3.72 -6.04 6.32
N ILE A 132 -2.78 -5.22 6.79
CA ILE A 132 -1.52 -5.71 7.39
C ILE A 132 -1.83 -6.56 8.63
N LYS A 133 -2.77 -6.11 9.48
CA LYS A 133 -3.21 -6.87 10.65
C LYS A 133 -3.83 -8.20 10.25
N LYS A 134 -4.63 -8.21 9.18
CA LYS A 134 -5.28 -9.42 8.65
C LYS A 134 -4.29 -10.37 7.97
N TYR A 135 -3.30 -9.83 7.26
CA TYR A 135 -2.31 -10.56 6.48
C TYR A 135 -0.90 -10.08 6.87
N PRO A 136 -0.30 -10.64 7.93
CA PRO A 136 1.02 -10.24 8.44
C PRO A 136 2.17 -10.40 7.44
N VAL A 137 1.92 -11.15 6.36
CA VAL A 137 2.87 -11.37 5.27
C VAL A 137 3.04 -10.13 4.36
N LEU A 138 2.04 -9.25 4.31
CA LEU A 138 2.01 -8.10 3.39
C LEU A 138 3.25 -7.19 3.49
N PRO A 139 3.72 -6.76 4.68
CA PRO A 139 4.88 -5.87 4.77
C PRO A 139 6.14 -6.44 4.11
N TYR A 140 6.38 -7.74 4.28
CA TYR A 140 7.54 -8.44 3.71
C TYR A 140 7.49 -8.44 2.17
N LEU A 141 6.34 -8.82 1.60
CA LEU A 141 6.17 -8.84 0.15
C LEU A 141 6.18 -7.43 -0.44
N VAL A 142 5.44 -6.50 0.16
CA VAL A 142 5.27 -5.15 -0.37
C VAL A 142 6.60 -4.38 -0.37
N LEU A 143 7.45 -4.49 0.65
CA LEU A 143 8.75 -3.82 0.61
C LEU A 143 9.66 -4.36 -0.50
N VAL A 144 9.69 -5.68 -0.72
CA VAL A 144 10.44 -6.28 -1.84
C VAL A 144 9.90 -5.79 -3.18
N LEU A 145 8.57 -5.82 -3.37
CA LEU A 145 7.92 -5.39 -4.60
C LEU A 145 8.12 -3.89 -4.86
N LYS A 146 8.08 -3.06 -3.82
CA LYS A 146 8.38 -1.63 -3.93
C LYS A 146 9.80 -1.40 -4.38
N GLN A 147 10.79 -2.05 -3.76
CA GLN A 147 12.18 -1.92 -4.16
C GLN A 147 12.39 -2.41 -5.60
N PHE A 148 11.74 -3.51 -5.95
CA PHE A 148 11.80 -4.10 -7.28
C PHE A 148 11.31 -3.15 -8.39
N LEU A 149 10.21 -2.44 -8.16
CA LEU A 149 9.70 -1.45 -9.10
C LEU A 149 10.52 -0.15 -9.07
N LEU A 150 10.93 0.31 -7.88
CA LEU A 150 11.69 1.53 -7.70
C LEU A 150 12.99 1.51 -8.50
N GLN A 151 13.80 0.46 -8.39
CA GLN A 151 15.08 0.37 -9.09
C GLN A 151 14.97 0.25 -10.62
N ARG A 152 13.75 0.13 -11.14
CA ARG A 152 13.44 0.04 -12.58
C ARG A 152 12.66 1.25 -13.08
N ASP A 153 12.46 2.27 -12.22
CA ASP A 153 11.64 3.44 -12.50
C ASP A 153 10.18 3.09 -12.90
N LEU A 154 9.65 1.98 -12.35
CA LEU A 154 8.31 1.46 -12.63
C LEU A 154 7.30 1.75 -11.49
N ASN A 155 7.69 2.52 -10.49
CA ASN A 155 6.88 2.87 -9.32
C ASN A 155 6.10 4.19 -9.46
N GLU A 156 6.41 5.01 -10.49
CA GLU A 156 5.81 6.33 -10.69
C GLU A 156 4.61 6.26 -11.64
N VAL A 157 3.43 6.73 -11.19
CA VAL A 157 2.22 6.75 -12.03
C VAL A 157 2.29 7.79 -13.14
N PHE A 158 3.10 8.84 -12.97
CA PHE A 158 3.29 9.87 -13.99
C PHE A 158 3.93 9.33 -15.27
N THR A 159 4.80 8.33 -15.15
CA THR A 159 5.44 7.64 -16.28
C THR A 159 4.65 6.38 -16.71
N GLY A 160 3.49 6.13 -16.11
CA GLY A 160 2.64 4.98 -16.38
C GLY A 160 2.95 3.74 -15.54
N GLY A 161 3.84 3.83 -14.55
CA GLY A 161 4.16 2.76 -13.61
C GLY A 161 3.02 2.42 -12.65
N ILE A 162 3.29 1.53 -11.69
CA ILE A 162 2.33 1.12 -10.66
C ILE A 162 2.61 1.86 -9.36
N GLY A 163 1.66 2.69 -8.94
CA GLY A 163 1.74 3.43 -7.68
C GLY A 163 1.68 2.51 -6.45
N SER A 164 2.22 2.99 -5.32
CA SER A 164 2.30 2.23 -4.06
C SER A 164 0.96 1.66 -3.59
N TYR A 165 -0.14 2.40 -3.75
CA TYR A 165 -1.46 1.93 -3.34
C TYR A 165 -1.98 0.81 -4.26
N SER A 166 -1.88 0.98 -5.59
CA SER A 166 -2.21 -0.07 -6.57
C SER A 166 -1.42 -1.34 -6.32
N LEU A 167 -0.10 -1.22 -6.07
CA LEU A 167 0.76 -2.36 -5.76
C LEU A 167 0.31 -3.08 -4.48
N PHE A 168 -0.04 -2.34 -3.44
CA PHE A 168 -0.55 -2.90 -2.20
C PHE A 168 -1.87 -3.66 -2.44
N LEU A 169 -2.80 -3.09 -3.21
CA LEU A 169 -4.07 -3.75 -3.54
C LEU A 169 -3.87 -5.02 -4.37
N MET A 170 -2.89 -5.04 -5.28
CA MET A 170 -2.51 -6.26 -6.01
C MET A 170 -2.00 -7.34 -5.06
N ALA A 171 -1.17 -6.98 -4.07
CA ALA A 171 -0.67 -7.92 -3.06
C ALA A 171 -1.79 -8.45 -2.16
N VAL A 172 -2.74 -7.59 -1.76
CA VAL A 172 -3.94 -8.01 -1.03
C VAL A 172 -4.78 -8.99 -1.85
N SER A 173 -5.07 -8.66 -3.11
CA SER A 173 -5.85 -9.53 -4.00
C SER A 173 -5.17 -10.89 -4.22
N PHE A 174 -3.84 -10.91 -4.34
CA PHE A 174 -3.07 -12.14 -4.44
C PHE A 174 -3.26 -13.03 -3.21
N LEU A 175 -3.14 -12.49 -2.00
CA LEU A 175 -3.32 -13.26 -0.77
C LEU A 175 -4.77 -13.70 -0.55
N GLN A 176 -5.74 -12.84 -0.89
CA GLN A 176 -7.17 -13.12 -0.79
C GLN A 176 -7.61 -14.32 -1.64
N LEU A 177 -7.04 -14.43 -2.83
CA LEU A 177 -7.40 -15.46 -3.81
C LEU A 177 -6.35 -16.58 -3.88
N HIS A 178 -5.42 -16.61 -2.93
CA HIS A 178 -4.36 -17.61 -2.89
C HIS A 178 -4.96 -18.99 -2.55
N PRO A 179 -4.66 -20.06 -3.32
CA PRO A 179 -5.28 -21.36 -3.12
C PRO A 179 -4.85 -22.05 -1.81
N ARG A 180 -3.66 -21.72 -1.31
CA ARG A 180 -3.19 -22.25 -0.01
C ARG A 180 -3.70 -21.41 1.15
N GLU A 181 -4.29 -22.08 2.14
CA GLU A 181 -4.73 -21.46 3.40
C GLU A 181 -3.56 -20.91 4.24
N ASP A 182 -2.38 -21.55 4.14
CA ASP A 182 -1.18 -21.17 4.89
C ASP A 182 -0.57 -19.84 4.42
N ALA A 183 -0.92 -19.36 3.22
CA ALA A 183 -0.38 -18.12 2.64
C ALA A 183 -0.69 -16.87 3.47
N CYS A 184 -1.72 -16.94 4.31
CA CYS A 184 -2.15 -15.85 5.17
C CYS A 184 -1.59 -15.96 6.60
N MET A 185 -0.87 -17.04 6.92
CA MET A 185 -0.41 -17.34 8.28
C MET A 185 1.00 -16.77 8.54
N PRO A 186 1.37 -16.51 9.81
CA PRO A 186 2.69 -15.96 10.15
C PRO A 186 3.89 -16.85 9.80
N ASN A 187 3.68 -18.16 9.61
CA ASN A 187 4.70 -19.13 9.22
C ASN A 187 4.76 -19.36 7.69
N ALA A 188 4.07 -18.54 6.90
CA ALA A 188 4.06 -18.65 5.45
C ALA A 188 5.48 -18.50 4.87
N ASN A 189 5.78 -19.29 3.83
CA ASN A 189 7.04 -19.15 3.13
C ASN A 189 7.01 -17.95 2.17
N TYR A 190 7.55 -16.82 2.61
CA TYR A 190 7.66 -15.58 1.81
C TYR A 190 8.33 -15.78 0.44
N GLY A 191 9.28 -16.72 0.31
CA GLY A 191 9.95 -16.97 -0.97
C GLY A 191 9.02 -17.59 -2.00
N VAL A 192 8.19 -18.55 -1.57
CA VAL A 192 7.18 -19.17 -2.43
C VAL A 192 6.13 -18.14 -2.85
N LEU A 193 5.61 -17.37 -1.88
CA LEU A 193 4.60 -16.34 -2.15
C LEU A 193 5.10 -15.24 -3.09
N LEU A 194 6.36 -14.83 -2.94
CA LEU A 194 6.96 -13.83 -3.84
C LEU A 194 7.07 -14.36 -5.28
N ILE A 195 7.52 -15.61 -5.45
CA ILE A 195 7.62 -16.24 -6.78
C ILE A 195 6.22 -16.37 -7.41
N GLU A 196 5.24 -16.85 -6.66
CA GLU A 196 3.86 -17.02 -7.15
C GLU A 196 3.17 -15.69 -7.44
N PHE A 197 3.47 -14.63 -6.69
CA PHE A 197 3.01 -13.29 -7.01
C PHE A 197 3.54 -12.85 -8.39
N PHE A 198 4.84 -13.02 -8.63
CA PHE A 198 5.45 -12.70 -9.92
C PHE A 198 4.94 -13.61 -11.04
N GLU A 199 4.66 -14.88 -10.76
CA GLU A 199 4.05 -15.80 -11.72
C GLU A 199 2.66 -15.34 -12.13
N LEU A 200 1.80 -15.06 -11.15
CA LEU A 200 0.43 -14.63 -11.38
C LEU A 200 0.42 -13.35 -12.21
N TYR A 201 1.04 -12.27 -11.72
CA TYR A 201 0.97 -10.97 -12.38
C TYR A 201 1.93 -10.84 -13.57
N GLY A 202 2.95 -11.69 -13.70
CA GLY A 202 3.83 -11.72 -14.86
C GLY A 202 3.29 -12.56 -16.02
N ARG A 203 2.59 -13.66 -15.73
CA ARG A 203 2.22 -14.68 -16.74
C ARG A 203 0.72 -14.92 -16.88
N HIS A 204 -0.01 -15.05 -15.77
CA HIS A 204 -1.36 -15.60 -15.80
C HIS A 204 -2.47 -14.55 -15.76
N PHE A 205 -2.25 -13.42 -15.09
CA PHE A 205 -3.26 -12.37 -14.95
C PHE A 205 -3.57 -11.74 -16.30
N ASN A 206 -4.84 -11.78 -16.70
CA ASN A 206 -5.29 -11.22 -17.97
C ASN A 206 -5.61 -9.73 -17.82
N TYR A 207 -4.59 -8.89 -17.98
CA TYR A 207 -4.72 -7.43 -17.94
C TYR A 207 -5.72 -6.87 -18.97
N LEU A 208 -6.07 -7.58 -20.04
CA LEU A 208 -7.03 -7.07 -21.02
C LEU A 208 -8.48 -7.28 -20.60
N LYS A 209 -8.79 -8.37 -19.88
CA LYS A 209 -10.16 -8.79 -19.60
C LYS A 209 -10.53 -8.78 -18.12
N THR A 210 -9.55 -8.79 -17.22
CA THR A 210 -9.77 -9.02 -15.79
C THR A 210 -9.46 -7.78 -14.96
N GLY A 211 -10.40 -7.43 -14.09
CA GLY A 211 -10.27 -6.42 -13.05
C GLY A 211 -10.12 -7.03 -11.66
N ILE A 212 -9.55 -6.25 -10.74
CA ILE A 212 -9.34 -6.65 -9.33
C ILE A 212 -10.39 -5.98 -8.44
N ARG A 213 -11.09 -6.78 -7.64
CA ARG A 213 -11.96 -6.32 -6.54
C ARG A 213 -11.46 -6.92 -5.24
N ILE A 214 -11.26 -6.09 -4.21
CA ILE A 214 -10.75 -6.55 -2.89
C ILE A 214 -11.84 -6.63 -1.80
N LYS A 215 -13.06 -6.16 -2.09
CA LYS A 215 -14.20 -6.23 -1.16
C LYS A 215 -14.63 -7.67 -0.94
N ASP A 216 -15.24 -7.93 0.22
CA ASP A 216 -15.89 -9.21 0.56
C ASP A 216 -15.01 -10.46 0.39
N GLY A 217 -13.73 -10.33 0.72
CA GLY A 217 -12.77 -11.43 0.60
C GLY A 217 -12.03 -11.50 -0.73
N GLY A 218 -12.33 -10.62 -1.67
CA GLY A 218 -11.64 -10.49 -2.95
C GLY A 218 -12.28 -11.30 -4.07
N SER A 219 -12.21 -10.79 -5.29
CA SER A 219 -12.67 -11.48 -6.51
C SER A 219 -12.07 -10.85 -7.77
N TYR A 220 -12.07 -11.62 -8.86
CA TYR A 220 -11.77 -11.11 -10.19
C TYR A 220 -13.07 -10.84 -10.94
N VAL A 221 -13.10 -9.70 -11.65
CA VAL A 221 -14.28 -9.23 -12.37
C VAL A 221 -13.98 -9.08 -13.85
N ALA A 222 -14.96 -9.36 -14.71
CA ALA A 222 -14.82 -9.13 -16.13
C ALA A 222 -14.93 -7.62 -16.42
N LYS A 223 -13.95 -7.06 -17.13
CA LYS A 223 -13.95 -5.63 -17.49
C LYS A 223 -15.16 -5.25 -18.34
N ASP A 224 -15.63 -6.16 -19.20
CA ASP A 224 -16.82 -5.94 -20.03
C ASP A 224 -18.09 -5.78 -19.18
N GLU A 225 -18.16 -6.42 -18.02
CA GLU A 225 -19.28 -6.25 -17.07
C GLU A 225 -19.16 -4.94 -16.30
N VAL A 226 -17.96 -4.63 -15.82
CA VAL A 226 -17.66 -3.36 -15.14
C VAL A 226 -17.98 -2.18 -16.05
N GLN A 227 -17.59 -2.23 -17.32
CA GLN A 227 -17.82 -1.16 -18.29
C GLN A 227 -19.30 -0.82 -18.46
N LYS A 228 -20.22 -1.80 -18.35
CA LYS A 228 -21.67 -1.55 -18.42
C LYS A 228 -22.19 -0.71 -17.26
N SER A 229 -21.49 -0.74 -16.12
CA SER A 229 -21.83 0.04 -14.93
C SER A 229 -21.09 1.38 -14.83
N MET A 230 -20.13 1.63 -15.72
CA MET A 230 -19.43 2.90 -15.79
C MET A 230 -20.29 3.95 -16.51
N LEU A 231 -20.15 5.21 -16.11
CA LEU A 231 -20.77 6.34 -16.81
C LEU A 231 -20.29 6.37 -18.27
N ASP A 232 -21.20 6.74 -19.18
CA ASP A 232 -20.99 6.70 -20.63
C ASP A 232 -19.64 7.33 -21.03
N GLY A 233 -18.78 6.52 -21.67
CA GLY A 233 -17.49 6.91 -22.21
C GLY A 233 -16.25 6.48 -21.41
N TYR A 234 -16.40 6.07 -20.15
CA TYR A 234 -15.27 5.53 -19.38
C TYR A 234 -15.03 4.05 -19.68
N ARG A 235 -13.77 3.70 -19.95
CA ARG A 235 -13.32 2.31 -20.11
C ARG A 235 -12.42 1.93 -18.95
N PRO A 236 -12.51 0.68 -18.45
CA PRO A 236 -11.54 0.16 -17.48
C PRO A 236 -10.11 0.30 -18.02
N SER A 237 -9.18 0.76 -17.18
CA SER A 237 -7.77 0.91 -17.58
C SER A 237 -7.07 -0.43 -17.79
N MET A 238 -5.82 -0.42 -18.24
CA MET A 238 -5.02 -1.66 -18.41
C MET A 238 -4.90 -2.44 -17.11
N LEU A 239 -4.63 -1.77 -16.00
CA LEU A 239 -4.66 -2.35 -14.66
C LEU A 239 -5.90 -1.83 -13.93
N TYR A 240 -7.04 -2.50 -14.09
CA TYR A 240 -8.26 -2.08 -13.41
C TYR A 240 -8.29 -2.63 -11.98
N ILE A 241 -8.37 -1.74 -11.00
CA ILE A 241 -8.53 -2.10 -9.59
C ILE A 241 -9.65 -1.24 -9.01
N GLU A 242 -10.70 -1.87 -8.50
CA GLU A 242 -11.78 -1.17 -7.81
C GLU A 242 -11.27 -0.52 -6.53
N ASP A 243 -11.49 0.78 -6.41
CA ASP A 243 -11.16 1.49 -5.18
C ASP A 243 -12.12 1.06 -4.05
N PRO A 244 -11.60 0.49 -2.95
CA PRO A 244 -12.43 0.06 -1.83
C PRO A 244 -13.09 1.24 -1.09
N LEU A 245 -12.49 2.44 -1.16
CA LEU A 245 -12.93 3.64 -0.45
C LEU A 245 -13.79 4.56 -1.32
N GLN A 246 -13.64 4.51 -2.65
CA GLN A 246 -14.38 5.35 -3.58
C GLN A 246 -15.04 4.52 -4.71
N PRO A 247 -16.32 4.14 -4.57
CA PRO A 247 -17.04 3.40 -5.61
C PRO A 247 -16.95 4.08 -6.99
N GLY A 248 -16.69 3.28 -8.02
CA GLY A 248 -16.53 3.76 -9.41
C GLY A 248 -15.15 4.34 -9.74
N ASN A 249 -14.27 4.52 -8.75
CA ASN A 249 -12.89 4.91 -9.01
C ASN A 249 -12.04 3.70 -9.42
N ASP A 250 -11.20 3.90 -10.43
CA ASP A 250 -10.22 2.92 -10.90
C ASP A 250 -8.84 3.36 -10.42
N VAL A 251 -8.30 2.63 -9.43
CA VAL A 251 -7.02 2.99 -8.80
C VAL A 251 -5.85 2.87 -9.77
N GLY A 252 -5.92 1.95 -10.74
CA GLY A 252 -4.85 1.76 -11.72
C GLY A 252 -5.02 2.57 -13.01
N ARG A 253 -5.94 3.54 -13.04
CA ARG A 253 -6.22 4.38 -14.22
C ARG A 253 -4.97 5.02 -14.82
N SER A 254 -4.07 5.50 -13.97
CA SER A 254 -2.83 6.15 -14.40
C SER A 254 -1.69 5.17 -14.70
N SER A 255 -1.86 3.86 -14.45
CA SER A 255 -0.86 2.82 -14.73
C SER A 255 -0.95 2.33 -16.17
N TYR A 256 -0.90 3.26 -17.14
CA TYR A 256 -1.00 2.92 -18.58
C TYR A 256 0.20 2.10 -19.09
N GLY A 257 1.33 2.12 -18.36
CA GLY A 257 2.51 1.29 -18.57
C GLY A 257 2.51 -0.04 -17.80
N ALA A 258 1.35 -0.53 -17.36
CA ALA A 258 1.24 -1.80 -16.63
C ALA A 258 1.83 -3.00 -17.39
N MET A 259 1.90 -2.95 -18.72
CA MET A 259 2.49 -4.03 -19.52
C MET A 259 4.02 -4.11 -19.41
N GLN A 260 4.73 -2.98 -19.23
CA GLN A 260 6.15 -3.01 -18.87
C GLN A 260 6.34 -3.66 -17.49
N VAL A 261 5.45 -3.38 -16.55
CA VAL A 261 5.51 -3.98 -15.22
C VAL A 261 5.24 -5.49 -15.26
N LYS A 262 4.27 -5.94 -16.07
CA LYS A 262 4.04 -7.37 -16.35
C LYS A 262 5.31 -8.05 -16.85
N GLN A 263 6.04 -7.45 -17.80
CA GLN A 263 7.29 -8.00 -18.32
C GLN A 263 8.38 -8.08 -17.24
N ALA A 264 8.49 -7.06 -16.39
CA ALA A 264 9.41 -7.07 -15.27
C ALA A 264 9.06 -8.18 -14.26
N PHE A 265 7.77 -8.39 -13.96
CA PHE A 265 7.32 -9.48 -13.10
C PHE A 265 7.62 -10.86 -13.69
N ASP A 266 7.40 -11.07 -14.99
CA ASP A 266 7.78 -12.32 -15.66
C ASP A 266 9.29 -12.58 -15.58
N TYR A 267 10.12 -11.55 -15.80
CA TYR A 267 11.57 -11.63 -15.59
C TYR A 267 11.91 -12.07 -14.16
N ALA A 268 11.30 -11.45 -13.15
CA ALA A 268 11.56 -11.78 -11.75
C ALA A 268 11.18 -13.22 -11.42
N TYR A 269 10.03 -13.69 -11.93
CA TYR A 269 9.61 -15.08 -11.82
C TYR A 269 10.64 -16.04 -12.41
N VAL A 270 11.11 -15.79 -13.64
CA VAL A 270 12.11 -16.66 -14.31
C VAL A 270 13.40 -16.72 -13.50
N VAL A 271 13.91 -15.56 -13.10
CA VAL A 271 15.18 -15.44 -12.37
C VAL A 271 15.12 -16.14 -11.02
N LEU A 272 14.07 -15.88 -10.23
CA LEU A 272 13.92 -16.50 -8.91
C LEU A 272 13.66 -18.02 -9.02
N SER A 273 12.79 -18.45 -9.93
CA SER A 273 12.49 -19.88 -10.13
C SER A 273 13.73 -20.66 -10.53
N HIS A 274 14.56 -20.08 -11.40
CA HIS A 274 15.85 -20.66 -11.76
C HIS A 274 16.79 -20.73 -10.55
N ALA A 275 16.91 -19.64 -9.79
CA ALA A 275 17.84 -19.54 -8.65
C ALA A 275 17.50 -20.51 -7.50
N VAL A 276 16.21 -20.84 -7.30
CA VAL A 276 15.78 -21.80 -6.27
C VAL A 276 15.68 -23.25 -6.76
N SER A 277 15.94 -23.50 -8.04
CA SER A 277 15.82 -24.82 -8.64
C SER A 277 16.92 -25.78 -8.15
N PRO A 278 16.64 -27.09 -7.93
CA PRO A 278 17.66 -28.06 -7.54
C PRO A 278 18.84 -28.18 -8.52
N ILE A 279 18.62 -27.81 -9.79
CA ILE A 279 19.65 -27.82 -10.84
C ILE A 279 20.44 -26.51 -10.92
N ALA A 280 20.11 -25.48 -10.12
CA ALA A 280 20.81 -24.19 -10.13
C ALA A 280 22.33 -24.32 -9.91
N LYS A 281 22.75 -25.32 -9.13
CA LYS A 281 24.17 -25.64 -8.87
C LYS A 281 24.98 -26.03 -10.12
N TYR A 282 24.32 -26.38 -11.23
CA TYR A 282 24.99 -26.76 -12.48
C TYR A 282 25.13 -25.61 -13.47
N TYR A 283 24.57 -24.44 -13.16
CA TYR A 283 24.72 -23.24 -13.98
C TYR A 283 25.88 -22.39 -13.47
N PRO A 284 26.51 -21.57 -14.33
CA PRO A 284 27.52 -20.59 -13.93
C PRO A 284 26.85 -19.43 -13.17
N ASN A 285 26.32 -19.73 -11.99
CA ASN A 285 25.78 -18.76 -11.06
C ASN A 285 26.94 -18.14 -10.28
N ASN A 286 26.92 -16.82 -10.12
CA ASN A 286 27.87 -16.15 -9.24
C ASN A 286 27.57 -16.54 -7.78
N GLU A 287 28.45 -17.32 -7.15
CA GLU A 287 28.30 -17.77 -5.76
C GLU A 287 28.26 -16.61 -4.75
N THR A 288 28.70 -15.42 -5.16
CA THR A 288 28.67 -14.21 -4.33
C THR A 288 27.33 -13.47 -4.39
N GLU A 289 26.42 -13.81 -5.31
CA GLU A 289 25.12 -13.15 -5.42
C GLU A 289 24.03 -13.90 -4.63
N SER A 290 23.36 -13.16 -3.74
CA SER A 290 22.18 -13.65 -3.01
C SER A 290 20.99 -13.90 -3.94
N ILE A 291 20.05 -14.76 -3.56
CA ILE A 291 18.91 -15.16 -4.41
C ILE A 291 18.04 -13.94 -4.73
N LEU A 292 17.68 -13.19 -3.69
CA LEU A 292 16.90 -11.96 -3.79
C LEU A 292 17.70 -10.85 -4.47
N GLY A 293 19.02 -10.81 -4.25
CA GLY A 293 19.97 -9.88 -4.88
C GLY A 293 20.01 -9.92 -6.42
N ARG A 294 19.51 -11.01 -7.02
CA ARG A 294 19.37 -11.16 -8.48
C ARG A 294 18.27 -10.28 -9.06
N ILE A 295 17.24 -9.95 -8.27
CA ILE A 295 16.10 -9.16 -8.75
C ILE A 295 16.01 -7.77 -8.11
N ILE A 296 16.59 -7.59 -6.92
CA ILE A 296 16.65 -6.31 -6.22
C ILE A 296 18.05 -5.99 -5.73
N ARG A 297 18.40 -4.71 -5.64
CA ARG A 297 19.65 -4.21 -5.09
C ARG A 297 19.39 -3.00 -4.20
N VAL A 298 20.17 -2.88 -3.14
CA VAL A 298 20.26 -1.66 -2.33
C VAL A 298 21.58 -0.99 -2.67
N THR A 299 21.54 0.29 -3.04
CA THR A 299 22.74 1.01 -3.46
C THR A 299 23.58 1.41 -2.25
N GLN A 300 24.88 1.60 -2.46
CA GLN A 300 25.78 2.11 -1.42
C GLN A 300 25.36 3.50 -0.94
N GLU A 301 24.75 4.31 -1.80
CA GLU A 301 24.19 5.62 -1.46
C GLU A 301 23.12 5.49 -0.38
N VAL A 302 22.17 4.55 -0.52
CA VAL A 302 21.14 4.30 0.49
C VAL A 302 21.77 3.87 1.82
N ALA A 303 22.76 2.97 1.78
CA ALA A 303 23.46 2.54 2.99
C ALA A 303 24.17 3.72 3.69
N THR A 304 24.88 4.55 2.91
CA THR A 304 25.63 5.70 3.40
C THR A 304 24.69 6.76 3.99
N TYR A 305 23.55 7.00 3.33
CA TYR A 305 22.53 7.91 3.80
C TYR A 305 21.92 7.45 5.13
N ARG A 306 21.60 6.15 5.26
CA ARG A 306 21.12 5.58 6.53
C ARG A 306 22.14 5.71 7.65
N ASP A 307 23.41 5.45 7.36
CA ASP A 307 24.50 5.60 8.34
C ASP A 307 24.70 7.06 8.77
N TRP A 308 24.54 8.00 7.83
CA TRP A 308 24.55 9.43 8.12
C TRP A 308 23.39 9.82 9.06
N ILE A 309 22.16 9.35 8.79
CA ILE A 309 21.02 9.58 9.68
C ILE A 309 21.29 9.00 11.08
N SER A 310 21.77 7.76 11.17
CA SER A 310 22.06 7.12 12.46
C SER A 310 23.13 7.88 13.26
N LYS A 311 24.12 8.52 12.60
CA LYS A 311 25.10 9.36 13.30
C LYS A 311 24.48 10.65 13.84
N GLN A 312 23.62 11.29 13.07
CA GLN A 312 23.06 12.60 13.39
C GLN A 312 21.89 12.52 14.39
N TRP A 313 21.01 11.52 14.25
CA TRP A 313 19.82 11.34 15.09
C TRP A 313 19.90 10.16 16.06
N GLY A 314 20.91 9.28 15.95
CA GLY A 314 21.07 8.14 16.87
C GLY A 314 21.56 8.51 18.28
N MET A 315 22.28 9.62 18.44
CA MET A 315 22.90 9.99 19.73
C MET A 315 21.92 10.61 20.74
N GLN A 316 20.84 11.25 20.30
CA GLN A 316 19.85 11.86 21.21
C GLN A 316 19.12 10.82 22.08
N SER A 317 19.05 9.55 21.65
CA SER A 317 18.49 8.47 22.47
C SER A 317 19.37 8.05 23.65
N ARG A 318 20.63 8.49 23.72
CA ARG A 318 21.54 8.17 24.84
C ARG A 318 21.55 9.24 25.93
N THR A 319 21.25 10.49 25.60
CA THR A 319 21.28 11.62 26.55
C THR A 319 20.00 11.77 27.38
N GLU A 320 18.87 11.22 26.95
CA GLU A 320 17.65 11.20 27.77
C GLU A 320 17.65 10.09 28.85
N SER A 321 18.60 9.17 28.81
CA SER A 321 18.71 8.05 29.76
C SER A 321 19.68 8.29 30.92
N SER A 322 20.26 9.48 31.05
CA SER A 322 21.35 9.74 32.00
C SER A 322 21.18 11.01 32.82
N CYS A 323 19.98 11.32 33.32
CA CYS A 323 19.77 12.24 34.46
C CYS A 323 18.44 11.91 35.16
N ASN A 324 18.44 10.91 36.06
CA ASN A 324 17.81 10.97 37.38
C ASN A 324 17.77 9.57 38.01
N GLY A 325 18.75 9.31 38.88
CA GLY A 325 18.59 8.30 39.91
C GLY A 325 17.61 8.81 40.96
N ASN A 326 16.45 8.15 41.06
CA ASN A 326 15.82 7.76 42.31
C ASN A 326 14.70 6.77 41.99
N GLY A 327 14.84 5.54 42.48
CA GLY A 327 13.95 4.44 42.17
C GLY A 327 12.56 4.59 42.77
N VAL A 328 11.55 4.39 41.93
CA VAL A 328 10.26 3.81 42.32
C VAL A 328 9.80 2.93 41.14
N THR A 329 9.63 1.64 41.40
CA THR A 329 9.04 0.69 40.45
C THR A 329 7.57 1.05 40.25
N LEU A 330 7.18 1.44 39.03
CA LEU A 330 5.77 1.55 38.64
C LEU A 330 5.51 0.72 37.39
N ILE A 331 4.87 -0.42 37.62
CA ILE A 331 4.08 -1.15 36.65
C ILE A 331 2.97 -0.20 36.18
N VAL A 332 2.87 0.06 34.87
CA VAL A 332 1.71 0.76 34.32
C VAL A 332 1.11 -0.09 33.19
N ASP A 333 0.01 -0.75 33.55
CA ASP A 333 -0.94 -1.37 32.64
C ASP A 333 -1.46 -0.36 31.61
N THR A 334 -1.50 -0.79 30.36
CA THR A 334 -2.06 -0.03 29.24
C THR A 334 -3.58 -0.17 29.22
N GLN A 335 -4.29 0.54 30.09
CA GLN A 335 -5.72 0.81 29.92
C GLN A 335 -6.07 2.21 30.45
N GLN A 336 -6.92 2.90 29.68
CA GLN A 336 -7.59 4.19 29.96
C GLN A 336 -6.92 5.44 29.39
N LEU A 337 -7.21 5.70 28.11
CA LEU A 337 -7.39 7.06 27.58
C LEU A 337 -8.73 7.08 26.84
N ASP A 338 -9.79 7.27 27.61
CA ASP A 338 -11.08 7.79 27.15
C ASP A 338 -11.90 8.16 28.40
N LYS A 339 -11.88 9.45 28.75
CA LYS A 339 -13.00 10.21 29.37
C LYS A 339 -12.52 11.54 29.94
N CYS A 340 -12.99 12.61 29.34
CA CYS A 340 -13.63 13.79 29.94
C CYS A 340 -14.11 14.62 28.73
N ASN A 341 -15.37 15.03 28.59
CA ASN A 341 -16.20 15.71 29.57
C ASN A 341 -17.68 15.64 29.14
N ASN A 342 -18.60 15.47 30.10
CA ASN A 342 -19.78 16.33 30.28
C ASN A 342 -20.63 15.76 31.42
N ASN A 343 -20.65 16.47 32.54
CA ASN A 343 -21.65 16.32 33.60
C ASN A 343 -22.75 17.35 33.37
N LEU A 344 -24.01 16.95 33.57
CA LEU A 344 -25.05 17.76 34.23
C LEU A 344 -26.20 16.84 34.69
N ALA A 345 -26.33 16.76 36.03
CA ALA A 345 -27.52 16.63 36.90
C ALA A 345 -28.56 15.50 36.63
N GLU A 346 -28.70 14.54 37.57
CA GLU A 346 -29.79 14.40 38.59
C GLU A 346 -31.13 13.93 38.01
N GLU A 347 -31.99 13.10 38.62
CA GLU A 347 -32.03 12.19 39.77
C GLU A 347 -33.30 11.34 39.53
N ASN A 348 -33.31 10.04 39.89
CA ASN A 348 -34.37 9.37 40.68
C ASN A 348 -34.38 7.84 40.54
N GLU A 349 -34.44 7.21 41.70
CA GLU A 349 -34.51 5.78 41.98
C GLU A 349 -35.85 5.13 41.55
N ALA A 350 -35.83 3.82 41.25
CA ALA A 350 -36.51 2.80 42.08
C ALA A 350 -36.54 1.40 41.43
N LEU A 351 -36.04 0.43 42.22
CA LEU A 351 -36.38 -0.98 42.38
C LEU A 351 -37.16 -1.79 41.31
N GLY A 352 -36.66 -3.01 41.05
CA GLY A 352 -37.54 -4.17 40.78
C GLY A 352 -36.89 -5.37 40.05
N LYS A 353 -36.38 -6.34 40.81
CA LYS A 353 -35.89 -7.66 40.33
C LYS A 353 -37.06 -8.64 40.00
N PRO A 354 -36.80 -9.82 39.39
CA PRO A 354 -37.59 -10.39 38.28
C PRO A 354 -38.45 -11.61 38.67
N ARG A 355 -39.24 -12.13 37.72
CA ARG A 355 -39.85 -13.47 37.81
C ARG A 355 -39.90 -14.21 36.47
N ASN A 356 -39.31 -15.41 36.48
CA ASN A 356 -39.42 -16.49 35.50
C ASN A 356 -40.81 -17.15 35.49
N LYS A 357 -41.20 -17.71 34.33
CA LYS A 357 -41.81 -19.05 34.09
C LYS A 357 -42.10 -19.18 32.57
N THR A 358 -41.35 -19.96 31.79
CA THR A 358 -41.55 -21.39 31.40
C THR A 358 -42.95 -21.77 30.91
N SER A 359 -43.02 -22.22 29.65
CA SER A 359 -43.51 -23.53 29.14
C SER A 359 -43.96 -23.36 27.67
N GLU A 360 -43.28 -23.94 26.68
CA GLU A 360 -43.47 -25.32 26.17
C GLU A 360 -44.82 -25.49 25.42
N THR A 361 -45.03 -26.10 24.25
CA THR A 361 -44.26 -26.84 23.22
C THR A 361 -45.27 -27.09 22.08
N LEU A 362 -44.85 -27.23 20.81
CA LEU A 362 -45.16 -28.39 19.93
C LEU A 362 -44.98 -28.11 18.43
N SER A 363 -44.12 -28.97 17.90
CA SER A 363 -43.71 -29.33 16.55
C SER A 363 -44.83 -29.65 15.54
N LYS A 364 -44.47 -29.57 14.25
CA LYS A 364 -44.63 -30.70 13.30
C LYS A 364 -43.71 -30.56 12.08
N HIS A 365 -42.94 -31.62 11.85
CA HIS A 365 -42.19 -31.95 10.64
C HIS A 365 -43.12 -32.14 9.43
N SER A 366 -42.64 -31.90 8.20
CA SER A 366 -42.34 -32.98 7.23
C SER A 366 -41.74 -32.46 5.92
N SER A 367 -40.73 -33.22 5.47
CA SER A 367 -40.05 -33.26 4.19
C SER A 367 -40.91 -33.80 3.05
N ASN A 368 -40.66 -33.38 1.80
CA ASN A 368 -40.49 -34.33 0.69
C ASN A 368 -39.86 -33.71 -0.57
N SER A 369 -39.22 -34.60 -1.31
CA SER A 369 -38.32 -34.50 -2.46
C SER A 369 -38.99 -34.80 -3.81
N SER A 370 -38.34 -34.46 -4.94
CA SER A 370 -38.33 -35.13 -6.28
C SER A 370 -37.87 -34.12 -7.36
N SER A 371 -36.67 -34.23 -7.97
CA SER A 371 -36.19 -35.09 -9.08
C SER A 371 -36.43 -34.52 -10.50
N GLY A 372 -35.36 -34.42 -11.32
CA GLY A 372 -35.29 -33.94 -12.72
C GLY A 372 -35.96 -34.85 -13.77
N PRO A 373 -35.49 -35.01 -15.04
CA PRO A 373 -34.12 -34.81 -15.57
C PRO A 373 -33.99 -34.38 -17.09
N LEU A 374 -32.77 -34.55 -17.66
CA LEU A 374 -32.37 -34.77 -19.08
C LEU A 374 -32.28 -33.53 -20.02
N SER A 375 -31.43 -33.42 -21.05
CA SER A 375 -30.10 -33.94 -21.49
C SER A 375 -29.98 -33.57 -22.98
N SER A 376 -28.82 -33.10 -23.48
CA SER A 376 -28.31 -33.48 -24.83
C SER A 376 -26.94 -32.85 -25.13
N SER A 377 -26.10 -33.67 -25.74
CA SER A 377 -24.69 -33.50 -26.10
C SER A 377 -24.48 -33.25 -27.61
N SER A 378 -23.21 -32.98 -27.99
CA SER A 378 -22.56 -33.15 -29.32
C SER A 378 -22.87 -32.11 -30.41
N SER A 379 -22.04 -31.79 -31.43
CA SER A 379 -20.60 -31.85 -31.73
C SER A 379 -20.41 -31.21 -33.13
N THR A 380 -19.19 -30.74 -33.44
CA THR A 380 -18.58 -30.57 -34.80
C THR A 380 -19.25 -29.65 -35.85
N LEU A 381 -18.50 -28.64 -36.35
CA LEU A 381 -17.99 -28.62 -37.74
C LEU A 381 -17.14 -27.36 -38.02
N SER A 382 -15.98 -27.63 -38.61
CA SER A 382 -15.06 -26.74 -39.31
C SER A 382 -15.63 -26.27 -40.66
N SER A 383 -15.37 -25.02 -41.05
CA SER A 383 -15.27 -24.64 -42.46
C SER A 383 -14.41 -23.39 -42.65
N SER A 384 -13.36 -23.60 -43.43
CA SER A 384 -12.43 -22.68 -44.08
C SER A 384 -13.09 -21.68 -45.03
N SER A 385 -12.47 -20.51 -45.18
CA SER A 385 -12.44 -19.79 -46.47
C SER A 385 -11.21 -18.88 -46.54
N ASP A 386 -10.26 -19.29 -47.38
CA ASP A 386 -9.22 -18.46 -47.97
C ASP A 386 -9.83 -17.37 -48.87
N VAL A 387 -9.29 -16.15 -48.83
CA VAL A 387 -9.23 -15.26 -50.00
C VAL A 387 -7.90 -14.48 -49.98
N VAL A 388 -6.96 -15.03 -50.75
CA VAL A 388 -6.04 -14.41 -51.73
C VAL A 388 -5.81 -12.89 -51.70
N SER A 389 -4.51 -12.57 -51.69
CA SER A 389 -3.83 -11.34 -52.06
C SER A 389 -4.21 -10.73 -53.41
N THR A 390 -4.25 -9.39 -53.47
CA THR A 390 -3.79 -8.59 -54.62
C THR A 390 -3.22 -7.27 -54.08
N GLY A 391 -1.97 -6.96 -54.41
CA GLY A 391 -1.29 -5.70 -54.10
C GLY A 391 0.18 -5.89 -53.77
#